data_AF-A0A1J1HT11-F1
#
_entry.id   AF-A0A1J1HT11-F1
#
_cell.length_a   1.000
_cell.length_b   1.000
_cell.length_c   1.000
_cell.angle_alpha   90.00
_cell.angle_beta   90.00
_cell.angle_gamma   90.00
#
_symmetry.space_group_name_H-M   'P 1'
#
loop_
_entity.id
_entity.type
_entity.pdbx_description
1 polymer ?
#
loop_
_entity_poly.entity_id
_entity_poly.type
_entity_poly.pdbx_seq_one_letter_code
_entity_poly.pdbx_strand_id
1 'polypeptide(L)'
;MSNTIDFNQLGIVEPNQKIKHLVSLGSNVALDPNQKILRYYRSGNELYRQAKVYLSEGDYSNAYILFMRFLTLFVEKIVKHPQIKEVPADVKKGNKAKLAEILPITENLKKQLLAQYEREYEQYLIDQENEMKRALEEAKRQEIEEAKNRNDNRNNKPNPSYIQPPFVPSAPNLADLDQIVYPNEFPYADPPKSSGLLPGTRPTFDRSAKPSLSFIEGGLRTVKIPDDTMRKFLEVARPNTLKNVETCGILAGQLKQHQLLVTHVILPKQCGTSDSCNTMNEEEIFDIQDQLNLITLGWIHTHPSQTAFLSSVDLHTQAGYQIMMPE
;
A
#
# COMPACT_ATOMS: atom_id res chain seq x y z
N MET A 1 6.15 11.54 8.28
CA MET A 1 5.92 11.92 6.87
C MET A 1 4.62 11.24 6.47
N SER A 2 3.63 12.02 6.04
CA SER A 2 2.32 11.48 5.65
C SER A 2 2.50 10.65 4.37
N ASN A 3 2.22 9.35 4.42
CA ASN A 3 2.33 8.45 3.27
C ASN A 3 1.10 8.64 2.37
N THR A 4 1.09 9.76 1.64
CA THR A 4 0.06 10.13 0.68
C THR A 4 0.17 9.25 -0.57
N ILE A 5 -0.97 8.92 -1.20
CA ILE A 5 -0.99 8.14 -2.46
C ILE A 5 -0.11 8.84 -3.51
N ASP A 6 0.93 8.16 -3.98
CA ASP A 6 1.83 8.70 -5.01
C ASP A 6 1.24 8.49 -6.40
N PHE A 7 0.43 9.46 -6.83
CA PHE A 7 -0.18 9.44 -8.16
C PHE A 7 0.84 9.59 -9.30
N ASN A 8 2.05 10.08 -9.03
CA ASN A 8 3.08 10.26 -10.05
C ASN A 8 3.66 8.91 -10.49
N GLN A 9 3.83 7.97 -9.56
CA GLN A 9 4.21 6.58 -9.88
C GLN A 9 3.16 5.85 -10.71
N LEU A 10 1.88 6.21 -10.55
CA LEU A 10 0.76 5.65 -11.30
C LEU A 10 0.54 6.33 -12.66
N GLY A 11 1.32 7.38 -13.00
CA GLY A 11 1.14 8.17 -14.21
C GLY A 11 -0.18 8.97 -14.25
N ILE A 12 -0.85 9.15 -13.11
CA ILE A 12 -2.14 9.82 -13.01
C ILE A 12 -1.90 11.28 -12.63
N VAL A 13 -1.86 12.15 -13.63
CA VAL A 13 -1.53 13.56 -13.43
C VAL A 13 -2.79 14.43 -13.31
N GLU A 14 -3.85 14.11 -14.07
CA GLU A 14 -5.06 14.95 -14.11
C GLU A 14 -5.89 14.89 -12.80
N PRO A 15 -6.37 16.04 -12.28
CA PRO A 15 -7.12 16.11 -11.01
C PRO A 15 -8.37 15.21 -10.97
N ASN A 16 -9.14 15.23 -12.05
CA ASN A 16 -10.36 14.44 -12.16
C ASN A 16 -10.08 12.94 -12.21
N GLN A 17 -8.94 12.54 -12.78
CA GLN A 17 -8.53 11.13 -12.82
C GLN A 17 -8.10 10.65 -11.44
N LYS A 18 -7.36 11.47 -10.67
CA LYS A 18 -7.03 11.18 -9.27
C LYS A 18 -8.29 10.93 -8.44
N ILE A 19 -9.30 11.82 -8.52
CA ILE A 19 -10.57 11.63 -7.80
C ILE A 19 -11.31 10.35 -8.25
N LYS A 20 -11.38 10.09 -9.56
CA LYS A 20 -11.98 8.85 -10.09
C LYS A 20 -11.28 7.60 -9.55
N HIS A 21 -9.95 7.63 -9.44
CA HIS A 21 -9.18 6.54 -8.87
C HIS A 21 -9.55 6.30 -7.39
N LEU A 22 -9.63 7.36 -6.58
CA LEU A 22 -10.08 7.25 -5.19
C LEU A 22 -11.50 6.67 -5.06
N VAL A 23 -12.41 7.09 -5.93
CA VAL A 23 -13.78 6.55 -5.97
C VAL A 23 -13.78 5.07 -6.34
N SER A 24 -12.95 4.66 -7.29
CA SER A 24 -12.80 3.25 -7.69
C SER A 24 -12.32 2.38 -6.52
N LEU A 25 -11.31 2.85 -5.78
CA LEU A 25 -10.79 2.19 -4.59
C LEU A 25 -11.84 2.05 -3.47
N GLY A 26 -12.67 3.07 -3.29
CA GLY A 26 -13.81 3.04 -2.37
C GLY A 26 -14.91 2.06 -2.81
N SER A 27 -15.17 1.99 -4.12
CA SER A 27 -16.26 1.19 -4.69
C SER A 27 -15.99 -0.32 -4.73
N ASN A 28 -14.73 -0.73 -4.52
CA ASN A 28 -14.32 -2.12 -4.53
C ASN A 28 -14.73 -2.86 -3.25
N VAL A 29 -16.03 -3.13 -3.11
CA VAL A 29 -16.62 -3.91 -2.01
C VAL A 29 -17.49 -5.02 -2.60
N ALA A 30 -17.10 -6.26 -2.34
CA ALA A 30 -17.89 -7.44 -2.65
C ALA A 30 -18.74 -7.84 -1.43
N LEU A 31 -20.00 -8.23 -1.69
CA LEU A 31 -20.84 -8.89 -0.70
C LEU A 31 -20.91 -10.36 -1.03
N ASP A 32 -20.51 -11.20 -0.08
CA ASP A 32 -20.84 -12.62 -0.05
C ASP A 32 -22.27 -12.81 0.50
N PRO A 33 -23.23 -13.34 -0.30
CA PRO A 33 -24.61 -13.59 0.14
C PRO A 33 -24.75 -14.67 1.22
N ASN A 34 -23.76 -15.55 1.36
CA ASN A 34 -23.78 -16.64 2.35
C ASN A 34 -23.29 -16.18 3.73
N GLN A 35 -22.65 -15.01 3.79
CA GLN A 35 -22.16 -14.43 5.02
C GLN A 35 -23.29 -13.74 5.78
N LYS A 36 -23.36 -13.94 7.11
CA LYS A 36 -24.35 -13.23 7.96
C LYS A 36 -24.30 -11.72 7.77
N ILE A 37 -25.46 -11.10 7.54
CA ILE A 37 -25.53 -9.67 7.22
C ILE A 37 -24.96 -8.75 8.32
N LEU A 38 -25.11 -9.13 9.59
CA LEU A 38 -24.59 -8.36 10.72
C LEU A 38 -23.07 -8.20 10.66
N ARG A 39 -22.35 -9.12 10.01
CA ARG A 39 -20.89 -8.99 9.82
C ARG A 39 -20.56 -7.74 9.01
N TYR A 40 -21.34 -7.39 7.99
CA TYR A 40 -21.12 -6.17 7.21
C TYR A 40 -21.40 -4.90 8.01
N TYR A 41 -22.41 -4.91 8.89
CA TYR A 41 -22.67 -3.79 9.80
C TYR A 41 -21.52 -3.59 10.79
N ARG A 42 -20.92 -4.68 11.29
CA ARG A 42 -19.72 -4.63 12.13
C ARG A 42 -18.53 -4.06 11.34
N SER A 43 -18.21 -4.63 10.19
CA SER A 43 -17.13 -4.14 9.32
C SER A 43 -17.34 -2.66 8.93
N GLY A 44 -18.58 -2.25 8.72
CA GLY A 44 -18.94 -0.86 8.48
C GLY A 44 -18.58 0.08 9.61
N ASN A 45 -18.86 -0.31 10.86
CA ASN A 45 -18.48 0.50 12.02
C ASN A 45 -16.96 0.71 12.10
N GLU A 46 -16.20 -0.34 11.78
CA GLU A 46 -14.74 -0.25 11.70
C GLU A 46 -14.26 0.70 10.59
N LEU A 47 -14.84 0.60 9.39
CA LEU A 47 -14.56 1.54 8.29
C LEU A 47 -14.83 2.99 8.71
N TYR A 48 -15.96 3.25 9.37
CA TYR A 48 -16.34 4.57 9.86
C TYR A 48 -15.34 5.11 10.90
N ARG A 49 -14.94 4.27 11.88
CA ARG A 49 -13.94 4.63 12.89
C ARG A 49 -12.62 4.98 12.25
N GLN A 50 -12.10 4.11 11.38
CA GLN A 50 -10.83 4.33 10.70
C GLN A 50 -10.87 5.60 9.84
N ALA A 51 -11.95 5.83 9.09
CA ALA A 51 -12.12 7.03 8.28
C ALA A 51 -12.05 8.32 9.13
N LYS A 52 -12.66 8.32 10.32
CA LYS A 52 -12.57 9.44 11.26
C LYS A 52 -11.15 9.67 11.78
N VAL A 53 -10.39 8.61 12.02
CA VAL A 53 -8.98 8.75 12.41
C VAL A 53 -8.18 9.41 11.29
N TYR A 54 -8.29 8.92 10.05
CA TYR A 54 -7.62 9.54 8.90
C TYR A 54 -8.02 11.00 8.70
N LEU A 55 -9.30 11.33 8.88
CA LEU A 55 -9.78 12.69 8.82
C LEU A 55 -9.12 13.59 9.88
N SER A 56 -8.95 13.09 11.10
CA SER A 56 -8.28 13.82 12.19
C SER A 56 -6.77 13.92 12.01
N GLU A 57 -6.16 12.96 11.33
CA GLU A 57 -4.72 12.94 11.01
C GLU A 57 -4.38 13.80 9.78
N GLY A 58 -5.39 14.32 9.07
CA GLY A 58 -5.21 15.14 7.86
C GLY A 58 -4.94 14.33 6.59
N ASP A 59 -5.10 13.00 6.64
CA ASP A 59 -5.01 12.14 5.47
C ASP A 59 -6.36 12.06 4.76
N TYR A 60 -6.67 13.11 4.02
CA TYR A 60 -7.96 13.30 3.36
C TYR A 60 -8.22 12.26 2.28
N SER A 61 -7.18 11.76 1.59
CA SER A 61 -7.31 10.75 0.54
C SER A 61 -7.80 9.42 1.10
N ASN A 62 -7.15 8.92 2.16
CA ASN A 62 -7.56 7.66 2.79
C ASN A 62 -8.89 7.80 3.53
N ALA A 63 -9.14 8.94 4.18
CA ALA A 63 -10.44 9.25 4.76
C ALA A 63 -11.56 9.18 3.71
N TYR A 64 -11.34 9.82 2.54
CA TYR A 64 -12.29 9.84 1.44
C TYR A 64 -12.55 8.43 0.89
N ILE A 65 -11.52 7.62 0.67
CA ILE A 65 -11.67 6.22 0.20
C ILE A 65 -12.54 5.41 1.17
N LEU A 66 -12.25 5.47 2.48
CA LEU A 66 -12.99 4.68 3.47
C LEU A 66 -14.43 5.16 3.64
N PHE A 67 -14.67 6.47 3.60
CA PHE A 67 -16.05 6.98 3.60
C PHE A 67 -16.80 6.58 2.33
N MET A 68 -16.17 6.66 1.16
CA MET A 68 -16.77 6.16 -0.09
C MET A 68 -17.08 4.67 0.01
N ARG A 69 -16.18 3.87 0.60
CA ARG A 69 -16.39 2.45 0.85
C ARG A 69 -17.60 2.16 1.74
N PHE A 70 -17.71 2.91 2.83
CA PHE A 70 -18.85 2.83 3.74
C PHE A 70 -20.16 3.19 3.02
N LEU A 71 -20.17 4.29 2.27
CA LEU A 71 -21.34 4.74 1.51
C LEU A 71 -21.75 3.70 0.46
N THR A 72 -20.83 3.23 -0.38
CA THR A 72 -21.13 2.19 -1.37
C THR A 72 -21.68 0.92 -0.72
N LEU A 73 -21.08 0.47 0.39
CA LEU A 73 -21.54 -0.70 1.12
C LEU A 73 -22.99 -0.53 1.58
N PHE A 74 -23.33 0.55 2.29
CA PHE A 74 -24.63 0.68 2.93
C PHE A 74 -25.73 1.34 2.09
N VAL A 75 -25.37 2.10 1.06
CA VAL A 75 -26.34 2.74 0.16
C VAL A 75 -26.66 1.84 -1.04
N GLU A 76 -25.67 1.15 -1.60
CA GLU A 76 -25.85 0.41 -2.86
C GLU A 76 -25.85 -1.10 -2.69
N LYS A 77 -24.90 -1.64 -1.92
CA LYS A 77 -24.64 -3.08 -1.91
C LYS A 77 -25.53 -3.81 -0.90
N ILE A 78 -25.58 -3.37 0.35
CA ILE A 78 -26.21 -4.10 1.47
C ILE A 78 -27.71 -4.34 1.26
N VAL A 79 -28.36 -3.45 0.51
CA VAL A 79 -29.79 -3.52 0.18
C VAL A 79 -30.11 -4.79 -0.63
N LYS A 80 -29.13 -5.33 -1.36
CA LYS A 80 -29.26 -6.55 -2.18
C LYS A 80 -29.04 -7.84 -1.38
N HIS A 81 -28.67 -7.75 -0.09
CA HIS A 81 -28.36 -8.92 0.72
C HIS A 81 -29.65 -9.68 1.12
N PRO A 82 -29.68 -11.03 1.05
CA PRO A 82 -30.89 -11.82 1.35
C PRO A 82 -31.48 -11.54 2.74
N GLN A 83 -30.61 -11.41 3.75
CA GLN A 83 -30.99 -11.20 5.16
C GLN A 83 -31.26 -9.72 5.54
N ILE A 84 -31.44 -8.79 4.60
CA ILE A 84 -31.63 -7.36 4.93
C ILE A 84 -32.85 -7.07 5.83
N LYS A 85 -33.88 -7.91 5.72
CA LYS A 85 -35.09 -7.81 6.54
C LYS A 85 -34.84 -8.22 7.99
N GLU A 86 -33.86 -9.09 8.24
CA GLU A 86 -33.54 -9.66 9.56
C GLU A 86 -32.71 -8.71 10.43
N VAL A 87 -32.17 -7.62 9.87
CA VAL A 87 -31.33 -6.68 10.63
C VAL A 87 -32.18 -5.93 11.68
N PRO A 88 -31.76 -5.91 12.96
CA PRO A 88 -32.45 -5.20 14.04
C PRO A 88 -32.66 -3.71 13.77
N ALA A 89 -33.75 -3.15 14.30
CA ALA A 89 -34.12 -1.75 14.09
C ALA A 89 -33.07 -0.78 14.64
N ASP A 90 -32.47 -1.07 15.79
CA ASP A 90 -31.46 -0.22 16.42
C ASP A 90 -30.17 -0.14 15.59
N VAL A 91 -29.75 -1.27 15.01
CA VAL A 91 -28.59 -1.33 14.10
C VAL A 91 -28.84 -0.50 12.84
N LYS A 92 -30.05 -0.59 12.26
CA LYS A 92 -30.44 0.25 11.11
C LYS A 92 -30.45 1.73 11.48
N LYS A 93 -30.98 2.08 12.64
CA LYS A 93 -31.03 3.46 13.14
C LYS A 93 -29.64 4.05 13.34
N GLY A 94 -28.74 3.29 13.98
CA GLY A 94 -27.34 3.69 14.17
C GLY A 94 -26.60 3.88 12.85
N ASN A 95 -26.79 2.96 11.90
CA ASN A 95 -26.19 3.10 10.57
C ASN A 95 -26.73 4.31 9.80
N LYS A 96 -28.03 4.58 9.88
CA LYS A 96 -28.65 5.75 9.25
C LYS A 96 -28.10 7.06 9.81
N ALA A 97 -27.86 7.15 11.11
CA ALA A 97 -27.22 8.31 11.73
C ALA A 97 -25.79 8.53 11.20
N LYS A 98 -24.99 7.45 11.11
CA LYS A 98 -23.64 7.51 10.51
C LYS A 98 -23.67 7.94 9.05
N LEU A 99 -24.60 7.41 8.25
CA LEU A 99 -24.77 7.84 6.85
C LEU A 99 -25.09 9.33 6.73
N ALA A 100 -25.98 9.85 7.57
CA ALA A 100 -26.35 11.27 7.58
C ALA A 100 -25.17 12.18 7.97
N GLU A 101 -24.28 11.70 8.85
CA GLU A 101 -23.06 12.42 9.23
C GLU A 101 -21.98 12.38 8.13
N ILE A 102 -21.73 11.20 7.55
CA ILE A 102 -20.64 10.98 6.60
C ILE A 102 -20.90 11.66 5.26
N LEU A 103 -22.15 11.65 4.76
CA LEU A 103 -22.49 12.20 3.45
C LEU A 103 -21.95 13.63 3.21
N PRO A 104 -22.26 14.63 4.05
CA PRO A 104 -21.75 15.99 3.87
C PRO A 104 -20.23 16.08 4.03
N ILE A 105 -19.63 15.28 4.92
CA ILE A 105 -18.18 15.23 5.12
C ILE A 105 -17.50 14.73 3.84
N THR A 106 -17.99 13.65 3.26
CA THR A 106 -17.45 13.06 2.02
C THR A 106 -17.58 14.00 0.84
N GLU A 107 -18.70 14.72 0.72
CA GLU A 107 -18.90 15.72 -0.33
C GLU A 107 -17.87 16.87 -0.18
N ASN A 108 -17.68 17.38 1.04
CA ASN A 108 -16.71 18.42 1.30
C ASN A 108 -15.27 17.95 1.06
N LEU A 109 -14.92 16.73 1.49
CA LEU A 109 -13.61 16.12 1.22
C LEU A 109 -13.33 16.01 -0.28
N LYS A 110 -14.34 15.62 -1.09
CA LYS A 110 -14.19 15.59 -2.54
C LYS A 110 -13.83 16.95 -3.10
N LYS A 111 -14.51 18.02 -2.65
CA LYS A 111 -14.23 19.41 -3.07
C LYS A 111 -12.81 19.84 -2.67
N GLN A 112 -12.41 19.54 -1.43
CA GLN A 112 -11.08 19.87 -0.92
C GLN A 112 -9.97 19.14 -1.68
N LEU A 113 -10.11 17.83 -1.90
CA LEU A 113 -9.15 17.04 -2.65
C LEU A 113 -9.05 17.49 -4.11
N LEU A 114 -10.18 17.81 -4.75
CA LEU A 114 -10.17 18.32 -6.13
C LEU A 114 -9.42 19.64 -6.23
N ALA A 115 -9.73 20.61 -5.34
CA ALA A 115 -9.03 21.89 -5.31
C ALA A 115 -7.53 21.77 -4.94
N GLN A 116 -7.16 20.73 -4.18
CA GLN A 116 -5.75 20.40 -3.95
C GLN A 116 -5.09 19.89 -5.22
N TYR A 117 -5.69 18.92 -5.89
CA TYR A 117 -5.13 18.33 -7.10
C TYR A 117 -5.09 19.31 -8.29
N GLU A 118 -6.06 20.22 -8.40
CA GLU A 118 -6.04 21.30 -9.40
C GLU A 118 -4.82 22.20 -9.22
N ARG A 119 -4.50 22.61 -7.98
CA ARG A 119 -3.30 23.40 -7.68
C ARG A 119 -2.01 22.65 -7.98
N GLU A 120 -1.93 21.37 -7.62
CA GLU A 120 -0.77 20.52 -7.96
C GLU A 120 -0.61 20.39 -9.48
N TYR A 121 -1.71 20.28 -10.21
CA TYR A 121 -1.72 20.16 -11.66
C TYR A 121 -1.30 21.46 -12.36
N GLU A 122 -1.77 22.61 -11.88
CA GLU A 122 -1.33 23.92 -12.37
C GLU A 122 0.19 24.10 -12.20
N GLN A 123 0.72 23.73 -11.03
CA GLN A 123 2.15 23.78 -10.77
C GLN A 123 2.93 22.86 -11.73
N TYR A 124 2.44 21.65 -11.96
CA TYR A 124 3.03 20.70 -12.91
C TYR A 124 3.10 21.27 -14.33
N LEU A 125 2.03 21.94 -14.79
CA LEU A 125 2.01 22.57 -16.12
C LEU A 125 3.04 23.71 -16.24
N ILE A 126 3.16 24.54 -15.21
CA ILE A 126 4.16 25.62 -15.15
C ILE A 126 5.58 25.04 -15.22
N ASP A 127 5.84 23.98 -14.45
CA ASP A 127 7.15 23.34 -14.40
C ASP A 127 7.53 22.70 -15.75
N GLN A 128 6.58 22.03 -16.41
CA GLN A 128 6.75 21.53 -17.78
C GLN A 128 7.05 22.64 -18.78
N GLU A 129 6.33 23.76 -18.72
CA GLU A 129 6.55 24.87 -19.63
C GLU A 129 7.94 25.48 -19.44
N ASN A 130 8.38 25.63 -18.19
CA ASN A 130 9.71 26.13 -17.84
C ASN A 130 10.83 25.18 -18.26
N GLU A 131 10.62 23.88 -18.17
CA GLU A 131 11.55 22.87 -18.67
C GLU A 131 11.68 22.91 -20.20
N MET A 132 10.55 22.97 -20.91
CA MET A 132 10.53 23.08 -22.37
C MET A 132 11.19 24.37 -22.87
N LYS A 133 10.98 25.51 -22.17
CA LYS A 133 11.67 26.77 -22.49
C LYS A 133 13.18 26.66 -22.32
N ARG A 134 13.64 26.05 -21.23
CA ARG A 134 15.08 25.83 -20.97
C ARG A 134 15.70 24.92 -22.05
N ALA A 135 15.04 23.83 -22.40
CA ALA A 135 15.50 22.93 -23.45
C ALA A 135 15.59 23.62 -24.82
N LEU A 136 14.62 24.48 -25.16
CA LEU A 136 14.64 25.24 -26.42
C LEU A 136 15.77 26.28 -26.44
N GLU A 137 16.01 26.97 -25.32
CA GLU A 137 17.12 27.93 -25.21
C GLU A 137 18.48 27.24 -25.32
N GLU A 138 18.63 26.06 -24.72
CA GLU A 138 19.84 25.25 -24.82
C GLU A 138 20.07 24.73 -26.25
N ALA A 139 19.02 24.22 -26.91
CA ALA A 139 19.08 23.80 -28.31
C ALA A 139 19.48 24.96 -29.25
N LYS A 140 18.92 26.16 -29.04
CA LYS A 140 19.33 27.35 -29.80
C LYS A 140 20.78 27.76 -29.56
N ARG A 141 21.28 27.63 -28.32
CA ARG A 141 22.69 27.90 -28.00
C ARG A 141 23.61 26.92 -28.73
N GLN A 142 23.27 25.63 -28.70
CA GLN A 142 24.01 24.58 -29.41
C GLN A 142 24.02 24.84 -30.92
N GLU A 143 22.88 25.19 -31.53
CA GLU A 143 22.80 25.49 -32.96
C GLU A 143 23.65 26.71 -33.36
N ILE A 144 23.65 27.78 -32.55
CA ILE A 144 24.50 28.96 -32.78
C ILE A 144 25.98 28.58 -32.68
N GLU A 145 26.36 27.73 -31.72
CA GLU A 145 27.73 27.28 -31.52
C GLU A 145 28.21 26.37 -32.66
N GLU A 146 27.37 25.44 -33.11
CA GLU A 146 27.61 24.61 -34.30
C GLU A 146 27.74 25.44 -35.58
N ALA A 147 26.89 26.45 -35.77
CA ALA A 147 26.96 27.35 -36.91
C ALA A 147 28.25 28.18 -36.93
N LYS A 148 28.73 28.63 -35.76
CA LYS A 148 30.04 29.30 -35.61
C LYS A 148 31.19 28.36 -35.97
N ASN A 149 31.22 27.16 -35.39
CA ASN A 149 32.24 26.15 -35.67
C ASN A 149 32.27 25.76 -37.17
N ARG A 150 31.10 25.71 -37.82
CA ARG A 150 30.99 25.42 -39.26
C ARG A 150 31.51 26.56 -40.16
N ASN A 151 31.35 27.81 -39.73
CA ASN A 151 31.89 28.97 -40.46
C ASN A 151 33.41 29.11 -40.28
N ASP A 152 33.94 28.82 -39.09
CA ASP A 152 35.40 28.82 -38.86
C ASP A 152 36.11 27.75 -39.71
N ASN A 153 35.52 26.56 -39.86
CA ASN A 153 36.05 25.52 -40.76
C ASN A 153 35.97 25.89 -42.25
N ARG A 154 35.06 26.80 -42.67
CA ARG A 154 34.99 27.29 -44.06
C ARG A 154 36.02 28.36 -44.38
N ASN A 155 36.41 29.18 -43.40
CA ASN A 155 37.43 30.22 -43.56
C ASN A 155 38.86 29.65 -43.52
N ASN A 156 39.04 28.42 -43.06
CA ASN A 156 40.32 27.70 -43.05
C ASN A 156 40.51 26.79 -44.28
N LYS A 157 40.17 27.26 -45.49
CA LYS A 157 40.60 26.60 -46.73
C LYS A 157 42.10 26.86 -46.96
N PRO A 158 42.96 25.82 -47.03
CA PRO A 158 44.35 26.01 -47.43
C PRO A 158 44.42 26.50 -48.89
N ASN A 159 45.31 27.46 -49.13
CA ASN A 159 45.63 28.01 -50.44
C ASN A 159 46.07 26.90 -51.43
N PRO A 160 45.60 26.85 -52.69
CA PRO A 160 46.03 25.84 -53.65
C PRO A 160 47.36 26.27 -54.28
N SER A 161 48.48 25.76 -53.77
CA SER A 161 49.74 25.74 -54.54
C SER A 161 50.72 24.76 -53.91
N TYR A 162 50.90 23.61 -54.57
CA TYR A 162 52.20 23.07 -55.00
C TYR A 162 51.91 21.83 -55.85
N ILE A 163 52.16 21.94 -57.15
CA ILE A 163 52.17 20.80 -58.08
C ILE A 163 53.41 19.97 -57.73
N GLN A 164 53.21 18.77 -57.18
CA GLN A 164 54.25 17.73 -57.14
C GLN A 164 54.08 16.77 -58.33
N PRO A 165 55.18 16.25 -58.90
CA PRO A 165 55.13 15.27 -59.98
C PRO A 165 54.53 13.93 -59.51
N PRO A 166 54.06 13.07 -60.44
CA PRO A 166 53.16 11.97 -60.11
C PRO A 166 53.87 10.88 -59.31
N PHE A 167 53.48 10.72 -58.04
CA PHE A 167 53.83 9.53 -57.26
C PHE A 167 52.74 8.47 -57.45
N VAL A 168 53.15 7.34 -58.00
CA VAL A 168 52.35 6.12 -58.10
C VAL A 168 52.02 5.58 -56.71
N PRO A 169 50.76 5.34 -56.35
CA PRO A 169 50.44 4.69 -55.09
C PRO A 169 50.72 3.18 -55.20
N SER A 170 51.77 2.72 -54.51
CA SER A 170 51.83 1.32 -54.08
C SER A 170 50.81 1.11 -52.95
N ALA A 171 50.07 0.01 -53.04
CA ALA A 171 48.99 -0.35 -52.13
C ALA A 171 49.43 -0.33 -50.65
N PRO A 172 48.59 0.16 -49.73
CA PRO A 172 48.85 0.03 -48.30
C PRO A 172 48.78 -1.44 -47.89
N ASN A 173 49.72 -1.80 -47.01
CA ASN A 173 49.84 -3.13 -46.45
C ASN A 173 48.59 -3.48 -45.63
N LEU A 174 48.01 -4.65 -45.86
CA LEU A 174 46.72 -5.11 -45.35
C LEU A 174 46.75 -5.52 -43.86
N ALA A 175 47.73 -5.05 -43.08
CA ALA A 175 48.01 -5.56 -41.74
C ALA A 175 47.53 -4.66 -40.59
N ASP A 176 47.10 -3.42 -40.85
CA ASP A 176 46.75 -2.44 -39.80
C ASP A 176 45.26 -2.01 -39.80
N LEU A 177 44.38 -2.80 -40.41
CA LEU A 177 42.95 -2.49 -40.53
C LEU A 177 42.00 -3.30 -39.63
N ASP A 178 42.50 -4.09 -38.68
CA ASP A 178 41.65 -4.64 -37.59
C ASP A 178 41.57 -3.69 -36.39
N GLN A 179 41.05 -2.53 -36.78
CA GLN A 179 40.46 -1.45 -36.04
C GLN A 179 39.64 -1.88 -34.80
N ILE A 180 39.85 -1.15 -33.70
CA ILE A 180 38.91 -0.16 -33.13
C ILE A 180 37.64 -0.79 -32.56
N VAL A 181 37.59 -0.81 -31.22
CA VAL A 181 36.41 -1.14 -30.42
C VAL A 181 35.54 0.11 -30.28
N TYR A 182 34.31 0.04 -30.78
CA TYR A 182 33.24 1.00 -30.47
C TYR A 182 32.63 0.67 -29.10
N PRO A 183 32.37 1.65 -28.21
CA PRO A 183 31.60 1.40 -27.00
C PRO A 183 30.12 1.34 -27.37
N ASN A 184 29.58 0.12 -27.51
CA ASN A 184 28.14 -0.10 -27.55
C ASN A 184 27.66 -0.62 -26.20
N GLU A 185 26.58 0.01 -25.78
CA GLU A 185 25.73 -0.28 -24.64
C GLU A 185 25.10 -1.68 -24.73
N PHE A 186 24.70 -2.20 -23.56
CA PHE A 186 23.95 -3.43 -23.25
C PHE A 186 24.74 -4.75 -23.10
N PRO A 187 24.72 -5.32 -21.87
CA PRO A 187 24.67 -6.77 -21.69
C PRO A 187 23.37 -7.21 -21.01
N TYR A 188 22.60 -8.01 -21.74
CA TYR A 188 21.69 -9.01 -21.20
C TYR A 188 22.48 -10.09 -20.40
N ALA A 189 21.86 -10.60 -19.33
CA ALA A 189 22.25 -11.73 -18.47
C ALA A 189 22.46 -13.06 -19.26
N ASP A 190 23.13 -14.14 -18.87
CA ASP A 190 23.61 -14.81 -17.62
C ASP A 190 24.55 -15.99 -18.07
N PRO A 191 25.12 -16.92 -17.24
CA PRO A 191 25.38 -17.01 -15.79
C PRO A 191 26.85 -17.43 -15.44
N PRO A 192 27.30 -17.45 -14.16
CA PRO A 192 28.51 -18.16 -13.76
C PRO A 192 28.26 -19.42 -12.92
N LYS A 193 29.16 -20.38 -13.12
CA LYS A 193 29.21 -21.71 -12.52
C LYS A 193 29.59 -21.68 -11.03
N SER A 194 29.03 -22.65 -10.32
CA SER A 194 29.22 -22.99 -8.91
C SER A 194 30.68 -23.24 -8.51
N SER A 195 31.11 -22.62 -7.42
CA SER A 195 32.13 -23.16 -6.52
C SER A 195 31.64 -23.01 -5.09
N GLY A 196 31.52 -24.14 -4.39
CA GLY A 196 30.95 -24.22 -3.04
C GLY A 196 31.96 -23.90 -1.96
N LEU A 197 31.50 -23.23 -0.91
CA LEU A 197 32.07 -23.24 0.44
C LEU A 197 30.93 -23.23 1.48
N LEU A 198 31.25 -23.81 2.62
CA LEU A 198 30.42 -24.40 3.69
C LEU A 198 29.48 -23.45 4.48
N PRO A 199 28.56 -24.00 5.30
CA PRO A 199 27.43 -23.27 5.88
C PRO A 199 27.71 -22.77 7.30
N GLY A 200 27.35 -21.51 7.59
CA GLY A 200 27.21 -21.08 8.99
C GLY A 200 27.39 -19.60 9.27
N THR A 201 26.50 -18.74 8.80
CA THR A 201 26.08 -17.52 9.50
C THR A 201 24.77 -17.06 8.90
N ARG A 202 23.67 -17.04 9.68
CA ARG A 202 22.41 -16.42 9.25
C ARG A 202 22.68 -14.91 9.06
N PRO A 203 22.32 -14.30 7.92
CA PRO A 203 22.38 -12.85 7.82
C PRO A 203 21.30 -12.26 8.73
N THR A 204 21.73 -11.50 9.74
CA THR A 204 20.85 -10.66 10.56
C THR A 204 20.46 -9.45 9.71
N PHE A 205 19.27 -9.50 9.12
CA PHE A 205 18.69 -8.36 8.43
C PHE A 205 18.12 -7.37 9.45
N ASP A 206 18.73 -6.19 9.55
CA ASP A 206 18.10 -5.04 10.20
C ASP A 206 16.98 -4.50 9.30
N ARG A 207 15.74 -4.58 9.79
CA ARG A 207 14.52 -4.17 9.06
C ARG A 207 14.13 -2.70 9.30
N SER A 208 14.94 -1.95 10.04
CA SER A 208 14.64 -0.57 10.45
C SER A 208 14.67 0.46 9.32
N ALA A 209 15.26 0.11 8.16
CA ALA A 209 15.55 1.05 7.08
C ALA A 209 14.76 0.81 5.77
N LYS A 210 13.67 0.02 5.79
CA LYS A 210 12.83 -0.12 4.59
C LYS A 210 11.89 1.09 4.44
N PRO A 211 11.87 1.76 3.27
CA PRO A 211 10.86 2.79 2.98
C PRO A 211 9.49 2.13 2.89
N SER A 212 8.55 2.58 3.72
CA SER A 212 7.17 2.09 3.75
C SER A 212 6.39 2.67 2.58
N LEU A 213 6.16 1.88 1.55
CA LEU A 213 5.26 2.22 0.44
C LEU A 213 3.82 2.33 0.93
N SER A 214 3.14 3.39 0.51
CA SER A 214 1.77 3.75 0.87
C SER A 214 0.74 2.70 0.45
N PHE A 215 0.10 2.11 1.48
CA PHE A 215 -1.31 1.73 1.66
C PHE A 215 -2.16 1.01 0.60
N ILE A 216 -1.79 0.98 -0.67
CA ILE A 216 -2.54 0.24 -1.70
C ILE A 216 -1.58 -0.54 -2.63
N GLU A 217 -0.26 -0.36 -2.47
CA GLU A 217 0.78 -1.29 -2.94
C GLU A 217 1.67 -1.79 -1.77
N GLY A 218 1.08 -2.56 -0.85
CA GLY A 218 1.85 -3.53 -0.05
C GLY A 218 2.64 -3.04 1.17
N GLY A 219 2.39 -1.83 1.70
CA GLY A 219 3.00 -1.42 2.97
C GLY A 219 2.18 -1.83 4.20
N LEU A 220 2.75 -2.68 5.05
CA LEU A 220 2.13 -3.12 6.31
C LEU A 220 2.27 -2.04 7.40
N ARG A 221 1.22 -1.83 8.20
CA ARG A 221 1.26 -0.90 9.34
C ARG A 221 2.10 -1.47 10.48
N THR A 222 2.76 -0.59 11.24
CA THR A 222 3.41 -1.03 12.48
C THR A 222 2.35 -1.32 13.55
N VAL A 223 2.29 -2.57 14.00
CA VAL A 223 1.51 -2.99 15.17
C VAL A 223 2.40 -2.96 16.41
N LYS A 224 2.01 -2.18 17.41
CA LYS A 224 2.65 -2.13 18.73
C LYS A 224 1.87 -2.99 19.71
N ILE A 225 2.57 -3.97 20.28
CA ILE A 225 2.02 -4.92 21.26
C ILE A 225 2.79 -4.72 22.57
N PRO A 226 2.11 -4.56 23.72
CA PRO A 226 2.77 -4.52 25.03
C PRO A 226 3.59 -5.79 25.28
N ASP A 227 4.77 -5.63 25.87
CA ASP A 227 5.75 -6.70 26.09
C ASP A 227 5.24 -7.80 27.04
N ASP A 228 4.31 -7.47 27.92
CA ASP A 228 3.67 -8.38 28.87
C ASP A 228 2.45 -9.14 28.30
N THR A 229 2.01 -8.83 27.08
CA THR A 229 0.79 -9.40 26.46
C THR A 229 0.82 -10.92 26.45
N MET A 230 1.92 -11.51 25.96
CA MET A 230 2.06 -12.97 25.84
C MET A 230 2.03 -13.66 27.21
N ARG A 231 2.73 -13.07 28.19
CA ARG A 231 2.83 -13.60 29.55
C ARG A 231 1.46 -13.62 30.23
N LYS A 232 0.75 -12.48 30.20
CA LYS A 232 -0.60 -12.35 30.76
C LYS A 232 -1.60 -13.28 30.08
N PHE A 233 -1.52 -13.42 28.75
CA PHE A 233 -2.38 -14.35 28.01
C PHE A 233 -2.17 -15.80 28.46
N LEU A 234 -0.90 -16.25 28.55
CA LEU A 234 -0.57 -17.59 29.01
C LEU A 234 -0.98 -17.85 30.47
N GLU A 235 -0.88 -16.85 31.36
CA GLU A 235 -1.35 -16.97 32.74
C GLU A 235 -2.86 -17.26 32.82
N VAL A 236 -3.65 -16.57 31.98
CA VAL A 236 -5.10 -16.78 31.94
C VAL A 236 -5.48 -18.08 31.22
N ALA A 237 -4.76 -18.45 30.16
CA ALA A 237 -4.99 -19.69 29.41
C ALA A 237 -4.54 -20.96 30.17
N ARG A 238 -3.67 -20.81 31.18
CA ARG A 238 -3.03 -21.92 31.93
C ARG A 238 -3.99 -23.04 32.35
N PRO A 239 -5.19 -22.79 32.92
CA PRO A 239 -6.09 -23.87 33.33
C PRO A 239 -6.56 -24.76 32.17
N ASN A 240 -6.71 -24.19 30.98
CA ASN A 240 -7.07 -24.92 29.76
C ASN A 240 -5.84 -25.62 29.18
N THR A 241 -4.70 -24.93 29.14
CA THR A 241 -3.43 -25.51 28.66
C THR A 241 -3.04 -26.77 29.45
N LEU A 242 -3.22 -26.78 30.78
CA LEU A 242 -2.98 -27.96 31.61
C LEU A 242 -3.90 -29.15 31.29
N LYS A 243 -5.08 -28.89 30.72
CA LYS A 243 -6.03 -29.91 30.28
C LYS A 243 -5.84 -30.30 28.81
N ASN A 244 -4.77 -29.83 28.18
CA ASN A 244 -4.53 -29.96 26.74
C ASN A 244 -5.72 -29.41 25.91
N VAL A 245 -6.22 -28.24 26.30
CA VAL A 245 -7.30 -27.52 25.61
C VAL A 245 -6.77 -26.17 25.12
N GLU A 246 -6.96 -25.89 23.84
CA GLU A 246 -6.59 -24.60 23.25
C GLU A 246 -7.46 -23.45 23.78
N THR A 247 -6.89 -22.26 23.81
CA THR A 247 -7.60 -21.03 24.20
C THR A 247 -7.20 -19.93 23.21
N CYS A 248 -8.17 -19.14 22.75
CA CYS A 248 -7.97 -17.97 21.90
C CYS A 248 -8.38 -16.66 22.60
N GLY A 249 -7.82 -15.56 22.11
CA GLY A 249 -8.15 -14.19 22.49
C GLY A 249 -8.09 -13.28 21.27
N ILE A 250 -8.87 -12.20 21.32
CA ILE A 250 -8.91 -11.18 20.28
C ILE A 250 -8.00 -10.02 20.71
N LEU A 251 -7.03 -9.68 19.88
CA LEU A 251 -6.20 -8.50 20.07
C LEU A 251 -6.99 -7.29 19.61
N ALA A 252 -7.34 -6.42 20.55
CA ALA A 252 -8.15 -5.24 20.30
C ALA A 252 -7.37 -3.99 20.69
N GLY A 253 -7.58 -2.91 19.94
CA GLY A 253 -6.71 -1.76 20.05
C GLY A 253 -7.26 -0.51 19.41
N GLN A 254 -6.37 0.44 19.18
CA GLN A 254 -6.69 1.72 18.56
C GLN A 254 -5.65 2.07 17.50
N LEU A 255 -6.10 2.69 16.42
CA LEU A 255 -5.23 3.35 15.46
C LEU A 255 -4.90 4.75 15.99
N LYS A 256 -3.62 5.05 16.20
CA LYS A 256 -3.14 6.40 16.53
C LYS A 256 -1.83 6.67 15.81
N GLN A 257 -1.71 7.84 15.19
CA GLN A 257 -0.49 8.31 14.52
C GLN A 257 0.01 7.28 13.51
N HIS A 258 -0.89 6.75 12.68
CA HIS A 258 -0.57 5.72 11.68
C HIS A 258 -0.03 4.38 12.24
N GLN A 259 -0.15 4.14 13.55
CA GLN A 259 0.28 2.91 14.21
C GLN A 259 -0.90 2.22 14.90
N LEU A 260 -0.91 0.89 14.84
CA LEU A 260 -1.93 0.05 15.46
C LEU A 260 -1.44 -0.32 16.85
N LEU A 261 -2.07 0.23 17.89
CA LEU A 261 -1.68 -0.06 19.28
C LEU A 261 -2.65 -1.08 19.86
N VAL A 262 -2.14 -2.28 20.15
CA VAL A 262 -2.87 -3.28 20.94
C VAL A 262 -2.92 -2.78 22.37
N THR A 263 -4.13 -2.59 22.90
CA THR A 263 -4.34 -2.11 24.26
C THR A 263 -5.12 -3.12 25.10
N HIS A 264 -5.86 -4.02 24.47
CA HIS A 264 -6.71 -5.00 25.13
C HIS A 264 -6.54 -6.39 24.48
N VAL A 265 -6.61 -7.42 25.32
CA VAL A 265 -6.82 -8.81 24.88
C VAL A 265 -8.19 -9.21 25.38
N ILE A 266 -9.15 -9.37 24.47
CA ILE A 266 -10.50 -9.79 24.80
C ILE A 266 -10.51 -11.31 24.78
N LEU A 267 -10.86 -11.94 25.91
CA LEU A 267 -11.05 -13.38 25.99
C LEU A 267 -12.53 -13.69 25.82
N PRO A 268 -12.95 -14.12 24.62
CA PRO A 268 -14.35 -14.41 24.37
C PRO A 268 -14.78 -15.66 25.12
N LYS A 269 -16.10 -15.79 25.33
CA LYS A 269 -16.69 -17.11 25.57
C LYS A 269 -16.28 -18.01 24.40
N GLN A 270 -15.81 -19.21 24.69
CA GLN A 270 -15.21 -20.08 23.68
C GLN A 270 -15.30 -21.54 24.09
N CYS A 271 -15.27 -22.43 23.11
CA CYS A 271 -15.08 -23.86 23.31
C CYS A 271 -13.79 -24.31 22.62
N GLY A 272 -12.95 -25.04 23.36
CA GLY A 272 -11.67 -25.54 22.87
C GLY A 272 -11.61 -27.06 22.90
N THR A 273 -10.88 -27.63 21.94
CA THR A 273 -10.38 -29.01 21.92
C THR A 273 -8.85 -28.99 22.06
N SER A 274 -8.19 -30.13 21.87
CA SER A 274 -6.72 -30.20 21.88
C SER A 274 -6.04 -29.60 20.64
N ASP A 275 -6.81 -29.26 19.62
CA ASP A 275 -6.36 -28.90 18.27
C ASP A 275 -7.21 -27.79 17.62
N SER A 276 -8.15 -27.21 18.36
CA SER A 276 -8.96 -26.08 17.89
C SER A 276 -9.55 -25.27 19.05
N CYS A 277 -9.85 -24.00 18.80
CA CYS A 277 -10.65 -23.18 19.69
C CYS A 277 -11.63 -22.30 18.87
N ASN A 278 -12.90 -22.31 19.27
CA ASN A 278 -13.95 -21.58 18.59
C ASN A 278 -14.57 -20.54 19.53
N THR A 279 -14.69 -19.31 19.05
CA THR A 279 -15.40 -18.26 19.77
C THR A 279 -16.90 -18.55 19.81
N MET A 280 -17.54 -18.11 20.88
CA MET A 280 -18.97 -18.17 21.09
C MET A 280 -19.47 -16.77 21.42
N ASN A 281 -20.71 -16.46 21.04
CA ASN A 281 -21.35 -15.18 21.29
C ASN A 281 -20.50 -13.98 20.82
N GLU A 282 -20.16 -13.94 19.53
CA GLU A 282 -19.35 -12.85 18.95
C GLU A 282 -20.03 -11.47 19.06
N GLU A 283 -21.33 -11.42 19.39
CA GLU A 283 -22.05 -10.19 19.70
C GLU A 283 -21.52 -9.53 20.98
N GLU A 284 -21.19 -10.30 22.01
CA GLU A 284 -20.65 -9.74 23.27
C GLU A 284 -19.24 -9.16 23.06
N ILE A 285 -18.43 -9.81 22.22
CA ILE A 285 -17.11 -9.29 21.82
C ILE A 285 -17.29 -7.92 21.17
N PHE A 286 -18.24 -7.84 20.23
CA PHE A 286 -18.53 -6.62 19.51
C PHE A 286 -19.05 -5.52 20.44
N ASP A 287 -19.95 -5.82 21.37
CA ASP A 287 -20.48 -4.83 22.31
C ASP A 287 -19.37 -4.21 23.16
N ILE A 288 -18.42 -5.01 23.63
CA ILE A 288 -17.25 -4.53 24.38
C ILE A 288 -16.36 -3.65 23.49
N GLN A 289 -16.09 -4.10 22.26
CA GLN A 289 -15.29 -3.33 21.32
C GLN A 289 -15.95 -1.99 20.95
N ASP A 290 -17.27 -1.99 20.78
CA ASP A 290 -18.03 -0.79 20.43
C ASP A 290 -18.03 0.22 21.58
N GLN A 291 -18.32 -0.24 22.79
CA GLN A 291 -18.33 0.58 24.01
C GLN A 291 -16.97 1.20 24.33
N LEU A 292 -15.90 0.45 24.11
CA LEU A 292 -14.53 0.90 24.39
C LEU A 292 -13.86 1.55 23.17
N ASN A 293 -14.56 1.66 22.04
CA ASN A 293 -14.05 2.17 20.77
C ASN A 293 -12.72 1.49 20.36
N LEU A 294 -12.74 0.15 20.37
CA LEU A 294 -11.63 -0.70 19.99
C LEU A 294 -11.84 -1.28 18.59
N ILE A 295 -10.77 -1.35 17.84
CA ILE A 295 -10.71 -2.06 16.56
C ILE A 295 -10.05 -3.42 16.75
N THR A 296 -10.50 -4.45 16.03
CA THR A 296 -9.87 -5.78 16.05
C THR A 296 -8.57 -5.71 15.28
N LEU A 297 -7.42 -5.97 15.90
CA LEU A 297 -6.09 -5.93 15.28
C LEU A 297 -5.52 -7.30 14.94
N GLY A 298 -6.13 -8.36 15.48
CA GLY A 298 -5.70 -9.73 15.28
C GLY A 298 -6.24 -10.65 16.36
N TRP A 299 -5.64 -11.83 16.47
CA TRP A 299 -5.99 -12.82 17.48
C TRP A 299 -4.73 -13.55 17.94
N ILE A 300 -4.84 -14.21 19.08
CA ILE A 300 -3.79 -15.02 19.69
C ILE A 300 -4.43 -16.32 20.20
N HIS A 301 -3.73 -17.44 20.09
CA HIS A 301 -4.16 -18.70 20.68
C HIS A 301 -2.99 -19.52 21.22
N THR A 302 -3.31 -20.59 21.95
CA THR A 302 -2.32 -21.53 22.52
C THR A 302 -2.33 -22.86 21.77
N HIS A 303 -1.14 -23.41 21.50
CA HIS A 303 -0.92 -24.83 21.22
C HIS A 303 -0.35 -25.51 22.48
N PRO A 304 -1.14 -26.26 23.27
CA PRO A 304 -0.68 -26.78 24.56
C PRO A 304 0.45 -27.83 24.45
N SER A 305 0.43 -28.65 23.40
CA SER A 305 1.37 -29.76 23.21
C SER A 305 2.07 -29.75 21.84
N GLN A 306 1.54 -28.98 20.88
CA GLN A 306 2.06 -28.89 19.52
C GLN A 306 3.13 -27.80 19.41
N THR A 307 3.95 -27.90 18.35
CA THR A 307 4.91 -26.87 18.00
C THR A 307 4.22 -25.58 17.54
N ALA A 308 4.95 -24.46 17.54
CA ALA A 308 4.44 -23.19 17.03
C ALA A 308 4.42 -23.19 15.48
N PHE A 309 3.25 -23.45 14.91
CA PHE A 309 2.94 -23.30 13.48
C PHE A 309 1.48 -22.90 13.31
N LEU A 310 1.07 -22.44 12.13
CA LEU A 310 -0.36 -22.21 11.84
C LEU A 310 -0.97 -23.48 11.24
N SER A 311 -1.97 -24.04 11.91
CA SER A 311 -2.74 -25.17 11.39
C SER A 311 -3.57 -24.75 10.17
N SER A 312 -4.15 -25.72 9.45
CA SER A 312 -5.07 -25.41 8.36
C SER A 312 -6.29 -24.59 8.82
N VAL A 313 -6.75 -24.82 10.05
CA VAL A 313 -7.88 -24.08 10.64
C VAL A 313 -7.45 -22.64 10.96
N ASP A 314 -6.24 -22.48 11.48
CA ASP A 314 -5.68 -21.16 11.82
C ASP A 314 -5.48 -20.31 10.56
N LEU A 315 -4.99 -20.91 9.48
CA LEU A 315 -4.83 -20.22 8.19
C LEU A 315 -6.19 -19.74 7.65
N HIS A 316 -7.22 -20.57 7.74
CA HIS A 316 -8.56 -20.21 7.24
C HIS A 316 -9.19 -19.10 8.09
N THR A 317 -8.97 -19.14 9.41
CA THR A 317 -9.38 -18.10 10.35
C THR A 317 -8.64 -16.79 10.08
N GLN A 318 -7.32 -16.86 9.94
CA GLN A 318 -6.47 -15.71 9.67
C GLN A 318 -6.82 -15.03 8.34
N ALA A 319 -7.10 -15.80 7.29
CA ALA A 319 -7.54 -15.26 6.00
C ALA A 319 -8.79 -14.37 6.15
N GLY A 320 -9.75 -14.77 6.99
CA GLY A 320 -10.95 -13.98 7.27
C GLY A 320 -10.66 -12.62 7.92
N TYR A 321 -9.70 -12.57 8.85
CA TYR A 321 -9.26 -11.32 9.48
C TYR A 321 -8.46 -10.45 8.51
N GLN A 322 -7.57 -11.05 7.73
CA GLN A 322 -6.65 -10.35 6.82
C GLN A 322 -7.36 -9.78 5.57
N ILE A 323 -8.47 -10.38 5.14
CA ILE A 323 -9.33 -9.78 4.10
C ILE A 323 -10.04 -8.53 4.62
N MET A 324 -10.46 -8.54 5.89
CA MET A 324 -11.15 -7.41 6.50
C MET A 324 -10.22 -6.24 6.81
N MET A 325 -8.95 -6.55 7.12
CA MET A 325 -7.89 -5.59 7.35
C MET A 325 -6.59 -6.09 6.70
N PRO A 326 -6.34 -5.72 5.43
CA PRO A 326 -5.07 -5.98 4.77
C PRO A 326 -4.04 -4.99 5.35
N GLU A 327 -3.50 -5.31 6.52
CA GLU A 327 -2.60 -4.44 7.29
C GLU A 327 -1.28 -5.10 7.62
#